data_AF-A0A9E4YKB9-F1
#
_entry.id   AF-A0A9E4YKB9-F1
#
_cell.length_a   1.000
_cell.length_b   1.000
_cell.length_c   1.000
_cell.angle_alpha   90.00
_cell.angle_beta   90.00
_cell.angle_gamma   90.00
#
_symmetry.space_group_name_H-M   'P 1'
#
loop_
_entity.id
_entity.type
_entity.pdbx_description
1 polymer ?
#
loop_
_entity_poly.entity_id
_entity_poly.type
_entity_poly.pdbx_seq_one_letter_code
_entity_poly.pdbx_strand_id
1 'polypeptide(L)'
;MSTVDGGTGRALTEAEQPTAPVGERPVGERPAGRLQRLRRRTLTVSVEGALLRAVGFSGSRVVAWAAIDLDDPAGASLPPELAAFTRGRSRRLTDLPFYASLVRYLEKPAARRRFLDRVVELEVGNTIPFALEEVDLRWKVVKDGRGPEVMAWAVPRWEVDAYIRLVGLVGVRPSASYAKALALSA
;
A
#
# COMPACT_ATOMS: atom_id res chain seq x y z
N MET A 1 39.78 68.48 58.59
CA MET A 1 38.73 68.12 59.57
C MET A 1 37.97 66.96 58.95
N SER A 2 38.34 65.73 59.27
CA SER A 2 37.98 64.96 60.48
C SER A 2 36.80 64.02 60.20
N THR A 3 37.09 62.73 60.40
CA THR A 3 36.27 61.65 61.00
C THR A 3 35.01 61.16 60.25
N VAL A 4 34.89 59.89 59.84
CA VAL A 4 34.98 58.57 60.54
C VAL A 4 33.62 58.10 61.09
N ASP A 5 33.34 56.81 60.79
CA ASP A 5 32.39 55.85 61.39
C ASP A 5 30.88 56.10 61.22
N GLY A 6 30.04 55.08 61.07
CA GLY A 6 30.20 53.63 61.24
C GLY A 6 28.79 53.00 61.28
N GLY A 7 28.66 51.68 61.11
CA GLY A 7 27.35 51.05 61.30
C GLY A 7 27.18 49.66 60.69
N THR A 8 27.80 48.68 61.34
CA THR A 8 27.65 47.22 61.17
C THR A 8 26.21 46.70 61.29
N GLY A 9 25.90 45.64 60.53
CA GLY A 9 24.70 44.82 60.74
C GLY A 9 24.66 43.57 59.86
N ARG A 10 25.54 42.60 60.13
CA ARG A 10 25.43 41.22 59.63
C ARG A 10 24.45 40.46 60.55
N ALA A 11 23.45 39.80 59.96
CA ALA A 11 22.74 38.69 60.59
C ALA A 11 22.74 37.50 59.62
N LEU A 12 23.34 36.41 60.08
CA LEU A 12 23.18 35.05 59.58
C LEU A 12 21.92 34.47 60.24
N THR A 13 21.08 33.77 59.49
CA THR A 13 20.41 32.55 59.96
C THR A 13 19.95 31.68 58.81
N GLU A 14 20.24 30.40 58.96
CA GLU A 14 19.93 29.25 58.11
C GLU A 14 18.44 28.86 58.15
N ALA A 15 18.11 27.84 57.34
CA ALA A 15 16.92 26.97 57.38
C ALA A 15 15.62 27.62 56.85
N GLU A 16 14.82 27.02 55.97
CA GLU A 16 14.56 25.63 55.59
C GLU A 16 14.02 25.64 54.15
N GLN A 17 14.50 24.73 53.29
CA GLN A 17 13.83 24.45 52.03
C GLN A 17 12.58 23.61 52.32
N PRO A 18 11.36 24.02 51.94
CA PRO A 18 10.22 23.12 52.00
C PRO A 18 10.37 22.06 50.89
N THR A 19 10.66 20.84 51.30
CA THR A 19 10.48 19.62 50.50
C THR A 19 9.06 19.61 49.94
N ALA A 20 8.95 19.79 48.62
CA ALA A 20 7.69 19.62 47.92
C ALA A 20 7.19 18.17 48.09
N PRO A 21 5.88 17.96 48.31
CA PRO A 21 5.33 16.63 48.51
C PRO A 21 5.56 15.79 47.25
N VAL A 22 5.98 14.53 47.48
CA VAL A 22 6.00 13.46 46.48
C VAL A 22 4.56 13.20 46.07
N GLY A 23 4.09 13.97 45.10
CA GLY A 23 2.84 13.74 44.41
C GLY A 23 2.94 12.39 43.71
N GLU A 24 2.06 11.48 44.13
CA GLU A 24 1.80 10.20 43.49
C GLU A 24 1.72 10.40 41.98
N ARG A 25 2.63 9.74 41.25
CA ARG A 25 2.57 9.73 39.79
C ARG A 25 1.22 9.14 39.39
N PRO A 26 0.38 9.85 38.62
CA PRO A 26 -0.84 9.26 38.10
C PRO A 26 -0.47 8.01 37.30
N VAL A 27 -1.10 6.90 37.69
CA VAL A 27 -1.02 5.61 37.02
C VAL A 27 -1.57 5.77 35.61
N GLY A 28 -0.64 5.88 34.66
CA GLY A 28 -0.81 5.31 33.33
C GLY A 28 -1.94 5.84 32.45
N GLU A 29 -2.05 7.16 32.24
CA GLU A 29 -2.50 7.63 30.93
C GLU A 29 -1.32 7.52 29.96
N ARG A 30 -1.18 6.33 29.36
CA ARG A 30 -0.31 6.17 28.18
C ARG A 30 -0.81 7.17 27.13
N PRO A 31 0.06 8.01 26.54
CA PRO A 31 -0.37 8.88 25.47
C PRO A 31 -0.94 8.01 24.35
N ALA A 32 -2.21 8.21 24.01
CA ALA A 32 -2.87 7.66 22.82
C ALA A 32 -2.30 8.27 21.52
N GLY A 33 -1.00 8.57 21.50
CA GLY A 33 -0.33 9.44 20.55
C GLY A 33 1.09 8.93 20.27
N ARG A 34 1.19 7.77 19.64
CA ARG A 34 2.40 7.34 18.89
C ARG A 34 2.18 6.16 17.96
N LEU A 35 0.98 5.57 17.96
CA LEU A 35 0.55 4.52 17.05
C LEU A 35 -0.81 4.86 16.41
N GLN A 36 -1.00 6.11 15.98
CA GLN A 36 -1.65 6.26 14.67
C GLN A 36 -0.71 5.61 13.67
N ARG A 37 -0.74 4.27 13.60
CA ARG A 37 -0.22 3.50 12.47
C ARG A 37 -0.77 4.26 11.27
N LEU A 38 0.11 4.96 10.53
CA LEU A 38 -0.26 5.71 9.33
C LEU A 38 -1.24 4.83 8.57
N ARG A 39 -2.54 5.17 8.64
CA ARG A 39 -3.57 4.27 8.15
C ARG A 39 -3.26 4.09 6.69
N ARG A 40 -2.94 2.86 6.28
CA ARG A 40 -2.48 2.58 4.92
C ARG A 40 -3.55 3.11 3.98
N ARG A 41 -3.17 4.09 3.16
CA ARG A 41 -4.04 4.67 2.14
C ARG A 41 -3.87 3.86 0.88
N THR A 42 -4.97 3.34 0.34
CA THR A 42 -4.96 2.55 -0.90
C THR A 42 -5.98 3.13 -1.86
N LEU A 43 -5.59 3.37 -3.10
CA LEU A 43 -6.50 3.66 -4.21
C LEU A 43 -6.53 2.43 -5.10
N THR A 44 -7.71 1.85 -5.31
CA THR A 44 -7.92 0.81 -6.31
C THR A 44 -8.61 1.42 -7.52
N VAL A 45 -8.10 1.15 -8.71
CA VAL A 45 -8.68 1.62 -9.96
C VAL A 45 -8.97 0.42 -10.87
N SER A 46 -10.18 0.36 -11.39
CA SER A 46 -10.61 -0.68 -12.31
C SER A 46 -11.27 -0.07 -13.53
N VAL A 47 -10.95 -0.60 -14.71
CA VAL A 47 -11.59 -0.22 -15.96
C VAL A 47 -12.47 -1.36 -16.45
N GLU A 48 -13.72 -1.03 -16.74
CA GLU A 48 -14.75 -1.91 -17.28
C GLU A 48 -15.41 -1.23 -18.49
N GLY A 49 -15.03 -1.63 -19.71
CA GLY A 49 -15.45 -0.95 -20.93
C GLY A 49 -14.94 0.50 -20.95
N ALA A 50 -15.85 1.45 -21.17
CA ALA A 50 -15.56 2.89 -21.13
C ALA A 50 -15.58 3.49 -19.71
N LEU A 51 -15.80 2.70 -18.65
CA LEU A 51 -15.90 3.23 -17.29
C LEU A 51 -14.67 2.89 -16.46
N LEU A 52 -14.08 3.91 -15.85
CA LEU A 52 -13.07 3.76 -14.81
C LEU A 52 -13.69 3.94 -13.42
N ARG A 53 -13.67 2.88 -12.61
CA ARG A 53 -14.06 2.89 -11.21
C ARG A 53 -12.84 3.12 -10.33
N ALA A 54 -12.91 4.10 -9.45
CA ALA A 54 -11.86 4.40 -8.48
C ALA A 54 -12.43 4.33 -7.07
N VAL A 55 -11.73 3.63 -6.16
CA VAL A 55 -12.14 3.49 -4.75
C VAL A 55 -10.94 3.77 -3.85
N GLY A 56 -11.10 4.74 -2.95
CA GLY A 56 -10.10 5.14 -1.97
C GLY A 56 -10.38 4.52 -0.60
N PHE A 57 -9.37 3.92 0.01
CA PHE A 57 -9.42 3.25 1.30
C PHE A 57 -8.46 3.89 2.30
N SER A 58 -8.89 3.99 3.56
CA SER A 58 -8.02 4.31 4.71
C SER A 58 -8.11 3.18 5.74
N GLY A 59 -7.11 2.30 5.75
CA GLY A 59 -7.22 1.01 6.41
C GLY A 59 -8.23 0.12 5.68
N SER A 60 -9.27 -0.34 6.39
CA SER A 60 -10.37 -1.15 5.83
C SER A 60 -11.61 -0.34 5.42
N ARG A 61 -11.61 0.98 5.61
CA ARG A 61 -12.78 1.84 5.34
C ARG A 61 -12.67 2.46 3.95
N VAL A 62 -13.73 2.38 3.16
CA VAL A 62 -13.91 3.21 1.97
C VAL A 62 -14.13 4.65 2.42
N VAL A 63 -13.35 5.58 1.87
CA VAL A 63 -13.45 7.02 2.19
C VAL A 63 -13.93 7.86 1.01
N ALA A 64 -13.77 7.35 -0.22
CA ALA A 64 -14.24 7.99 -1.44
C ALA A 64 -14.37 6.93 -2.54
N TRP A 65 -15.27 7.16 -3.49
CA TRP A 65 -15.39 6.35 -4.70
C TRP A 65 -15.91 7.21 -5.85
N ALA A 66 -15.63 6.80 -7.08
CA ALA A 66 -16.11 7.47 -8.29
C ALA A 66 -16.18 6.48 -9.46
N ALA A 67 -17.06 6.78 -10.41
CA ALA A 67 -17.05 6.22 -11.75
C ALA A 67 -16.77 7.37 -12.73
N ILE A 68 -15.83 7.17 -13.64
CA ILE A 68 -15.34 8.17 -14.58
C ILE A 68 -15.54 7.61 -15.97
N ASP A 69 -16.20 8.38 -16.84
CA ASP A 69 -16.35 8.04 -18.24
C ASP A 69 -15.03 8.33 -18.97
N LEU A 70 -14.49 7.32 -19.64
CA LEU A 70 -13.25 7.40 -20.41
C LEU A 70 -13.50 7.82 -21.86
N ASP A 71 -14.75 7.77 -22.34
CA ASP A 71 -15.12 8.25 -23.68
C ASP A 71 -15.18 9.79 -23.74
N ASP A 72 -15.26 10.47 -22.58
CA ASP A 72 -15.07 11.91 -22.44
C ASP A 72 -13.70 12.23 -21.79
N PRO A 73 -12.60 12.22 -22.55
CA PRO A 73 -11.26 12.49 -22.02
C PRO A 73 -11.11 13.91 -21.48
N ALA A 74 -11.95 14.87 -21.89
CA ALA A 74 -11.92 16.23 -21.35
C ALA A 74 -12.52 16.30 -19.94
N GLY A 75 -13.52 15.45 -19.65
CA GLY A 75 -14.11 15.26 -18.34
C GLY A 75 -13.40 14.26 -17.43
N ALA A 76 -12.52 13.42 -17.99
CA ALA A 76 -11.86 12.31 -17.28
C ALA A 76 -10.85 12.79 -16.22
N SER A 77 -11.34 13.12 -15.03
CA SER A 77 -10.52 13.51 -13.89
C SER A 77 -11.02 12.90 -12.58
N LEU A 78 -10.09 12.57 -11.69
CA LEU A 78 -10.45 12.10 -10.35
C LEU A 78 -11.07 13.25 -9.53
N PRO A 79 -12.18 13.00 -8.81
CA PRO A 79 -12.66 13.92 -7.78
C PRO A 79 -11.56 14.27 -6.77
N PRO A 80 -11.57 15.48 -6.17
CA PRO A 80 -10.51 15.94 -5.27
C PRO A 80 -10.14 14.97 -4.14
N GLU A 81 -11.14 14.28 -3.58
CA GLU A 81 -10.98 13.30 -2.50
C GLU A 81 -10.14 12.09 -2.94
N LEU A 82 -10.32 11.65 -4.17
CA LEU A 82 -9.55 10.56 -4.79
C LEU A 82 -8.22 11.04 -5.36
N ALA A 83 -8.18 12.25 -5.91
CA ALA A 83 -6.93 12.88 -6.38
C ALA A 83 -5.90 13.02 -5.23
N ALA A 84 -6.35 13.18 -3.98
CA ALA A 84 -5.45 13.15 -2.82
C ALA A 84 -4.69 11.83 -2.64
N PHE A 85 -5.15 10.72 -3.23
CA PHE A 85 -4.44 9.43 -3.22
C PHE A 85 -3.38 9.31 -4.32
N THR A 86 -3.43 10.13 -5.36
CA THR A 86 -2.37 10.14 -6.38
C THR A 86 -1.12 10.83 -5.86
N ARG A 87 -1.25 11.67 -4.83
CA ARG A 87 -0.18 12.37 -4.12
C ARG A 87 0.30 11.58 -2.90
N GLY A 88 1.60 11.68 -2.58
CA GLY A 88 2.19 11.10 -1.37
C GLY A 88 2.37 9.57 -1.38
N ARG A 89 2.36 8.95 -0.19
CA ARG A 89 2.70 7.52 0.04
C ARG A 89 1.49 6.56 0.00
N SER A 90 0.50 6.85 -0.84
CA SER A 90 -0.65 5.97 -1.01
C SER A 90 -0.29 4.80 -1.93
N ARG A 91 -0.77 3.59 -1.60
CA ARG A 91 -0.68 2.45 -2.51
C ARG A 91 -1.70 2.63 -3.63
N ARG A 92 -1.27 2.51 -4.88
CA ARG A 92 -2.15 2.63 -6.05
C ARG A 92 -2.20 1.28 -6.73
N LEU A 93 -3.37 0.67 -6.76
CA LEU A 93 -3.60 -0.66 -7.29
C LEU A 93 -4.50 -0.55 -8.50
N THR A 94 -4.28 -1.41 -9.46
CA THR A 94 -5.20 -1.59 -10.57
C THR A 94 -5.44 -3.07 -10.81
N ASP A 95 -6.67 -3.45 -11.15
CA ASP A 95 -6.92 -4.80 -11.64
C ASP A 95 -6.55 -4.90 -13.13
N LEU A 96 -6.33 -6.11 -13.60
CA LEU A 96 -6.20 -6.39 -15.03
C LEU A 96 -7.49 -7.07 -15.52
N PRO A 97 -7.89 -6.85 -16.78
CA PRO A 97 -9.09 -7.48 -17.34
C PRO A 97 -9.05 -9.00 -17.18
N PHE A 98 -10.21 -9.64 -16.99
CA PHE A 98 -10.30 -11.10 -16.82
C PHE A 98 -9.66 -11.87 -17.99
N TYR A 99 -9.80 -11.36 -19.21
CA TYR A 99 -9.29 -11.98 -20.42
C TYR A 99 -7.80 -11.74 -20.64
N ALA A 100 -7.19 -10.77 -19.96
CA ALA A 100 -5.78 -10.43 -20.15
C ALA A 100 -4.84 -11.42 -19.43
N SER A 101 -5.32 -12.09 -18.38
CA SER A 101 -4.51 -13.02 -17.59
C SER A 101 -4.81 -14.48 -17.90
N LEU A 102 -3.79 -15.24 -18.27
CA LEU A 102 -3.84 -16.69 -18.30
C LEU A 102 -3.39 -17.23 -16.96
N VAL A 103 -4.27 -17.95 -16.25
CA VAL A 103 -3.96 -18.59 -14.97
C VAL A 103 -3.88 -20.11 -15.17
N ARG A 104 -2.82 -20.72 -14.63
CA ARG A 104 -2.60 -22.17 -14.67
C ARG A 104 -2.24 -22.68 -13.29
N TYR A 105 -2.74 -23.87 -12.99
CA TYR A 105 -2.33 -24.66 -11.83
C TYR A 105 -1.46 -25.78 -12.36
N LEU A 106 -0.24 -25.84 -11.85
CA LEU A 106 0.71 -26.90 -12.15
C LEU A 106 0.84 -27.76 -10.91
N GLU A 107 0.83 -29.07 -11.08
CA GLU A 107 1.29 -29.96 -10.03
C GLU A 107 2.69 -29.52 -9.61
N LYS A 108 2.90 -29.36 -8.30
CA LYS A 108 4.20 -28.84 -7.86
C LYS A 108 5.29 -29.85 -8.22
N PRO A 109 6.28 -29.47 -9.03
CA PRO A 109 7.38 -30.35 -9.36
C PRO A 109 8.11 -30.77 -8.08
N ALA A 110 8.69 -31.97 -8.07
CA ALA A 110 9.61 -32.43 -7.02
C ALA A 110 10.97 -31.70 -7.09
N ALA A 111 10.94 -30.37 -7.26
CA ALA A 111 12.09 -29.50 -7.34
C ALA A 111 12.16 -28.60 -6.10
N ARG A 112 13.38 -28.18 -5.76
CA ARG A 112 13.57 -27.16 -4.71
C ARG A 112 13.02 -25.83 -5.20
N ARG A 113 12.50 -25.01 -4.27
CA ARG A 113 11.86 -23.72 -4.58
C ARG A 113 12.69 -22.81 -5.50
N ARG A 114 14.02 -22.77 -5.32
CA ARG A 114 14.94 -21.96 -6.14
C ARG A 114 15.00 -22.34 -7.62
N PHE A 115 14.51 -23.53 -7.98
CA PHE A 115 14.48 -24.01 -9.36
C PHE A 115 13.07 -23.89 -9.97
N LEU A 116 12.06 -23.53 -9.18
CA LEU A 116 10.69 -23.44 -9.66
C LEU A 116 10.51 -22.34 -10.70
N ASP A 117 11.25 -21.23 -10.61
CA ASP A 117 11.20 -20.18 -11.64
C ASP A 117 11.43 -20.76 -13.03
N ARG A 118 12.51 -21.51 -13.22
CA ARG A 118 12.86 -22.12 -14.51
C ARG A 118 11.87 -23.20 -14.95
N VAL A 119 11.39 -24.01 -14.01
CA VAL A 119 10.41 -25.06 -14.33
C VAL A 119 9.09 -24.44 -14.77
N VAL A 120 8.61 -23.42 -14.05
CA VAL A 120 7.38 -22.71 -14.40
C VAL A 120 7.51 -22.01 -15.75
N GLU A 121 8.64 -21.37 -16.03
CA GLU A 121 8.90 -20.77 -17.36
C GLU A 121 8.77 -21.80 -18.49
N LEU A 122 9.39 -22.98 -18.34
CA LEU A 122 9.35 -24.03 -19.37
C LEU A 122 7.95 -24.62 -19.54
N GLU A 123 7.28 -24.97 -18.45
CA GLU A 123 5.93 -25.54 -18.47
C GLU A 123 4.90 -24.55 -19.01
N VAL A 124 4.91 -23.31 -18.51
CA VAL A 124 3.96 -22.28 -18.94
C VAL A 124 4.27 -21.85 -20.36
N GLY A 125 5.54 -21.65 -20.72
CA GLY A 125 5.96 -21.20 -22.05
C GLY A 125 5.49 -22.12 -23.18
N ASN A 126 5.43 -23.43 -22.94
CA ASN A 126 4.93 -24.39 -23.92
C ASN A 126 3.39 -24.39 -24.08
N THR A 127 2.65 -23.68 -23.22
CA THR A 127 1.18 -23.72 -23.17
C THR A 127 0.51 -22.40 -23.50
N ILE A 128 1.23 -21.29 -23.44
CA ILE A 128 0.69 -19.97 -23.74
C ILE A 128 0.91 -19.61 -25.22
N PRO A 129 -0.01 -18.88 -25.86
CA PRO A 129 0.11 -18.47 -27.26
C PRO A 129 1.00 -17.22 -27.45
N PHE A 130 1.96 -16.98 -26.55
CA PHE A 130 2.81 -15.79 -26.53
C PHE A 130 4.26 -16.17 -26.25
N ALA A 131 5.21 -15.40 -26.74
CA ALA A 131 6.60 -15.58 -26.35
C ALA A 131 6.79 -15.22 -24.86
N LEU A 132 7.68 -15.91 -24.15
CA LEU A 132 7.91 -15.68 -22.72
C LEU A 132 8.43 -14.26 -22.44
N GLU A 133 9.14 -13.67 -23.40
CA GLU A 133 9.69 -12.32 -23.33
C GLU A 133 8.60 -11.23 -23.43
N GLU A 134 7.46 -11.57 -24.02
CA GLU A 134 6.33 -10.66 -24.23
C GLU A 134 5.34 -10.67 -23.07
N VAL A 135 5.52 -11.56 -22.09
CA VAL A 135 4.63 -11.70 -20.93
C VAL A 135 5.31 -11.29 -19.63
N ASP A 136 4.52 -10.81 -18.67
CA ASP A 136 4.88 -10.78 -17.25
C ASP A 136 4.35 -12.08 -16.63
N LEU A 137 5.26 -13.00 -16.35
CA LEU A 137 4.98 -14.29 -15.73
C LEU A 137 5.30 -14.22 -14.23
N ARG A 138 4.31 -14.57 -13.42
CA ARG A 138 4.45 -14.67 -11.96
C ARG A 138 3.86 -15.98 -11.48
N TRP A 139 4.34 -16.46 -10.34
CA TRP A 139 3.81 -17.68 -9.73
C TRP A 139 3.87 -17.64 -8.22
N LYS A 140 3.06 -18.48 -7.59
CA LYS A 140 3.11 -18.74 -6.15
C LYS A 140 2.79 -20.20 -5.86
N VAL A 141 3.38 -20.75 -4.80
CA VAL A 141 2.95 -22.05 -4.27
C VAL A 141 1.66 -21.85 -3.49
N VAL A 142 0.62 -22.56 -3.86
CA VAL A 142 -0.63 -22.66 -3.11
C VAL A 142 -0.72 -24.04 -2.49
N LYS A 143 -1.47 -24.17 -1.39
CA LYS A 143 -1.84 -25.47 -0.84
C LYS A 143 -3.30 -25.65 -1.15
N ASP A 144 -3.62 -26.66 -1.92
CA ASP A 144 -5.00 -27.14 -2.05
C ASP A 144 -5.13 -28.45 -1.25
N GLY A 145 -6.35 -28.91 -0.98
CA GLY A 145 -6.63 -30.13 -0.22
C GLY A 145 -5.98 -31.40 -0.79
N ARG A 146 -5.42 -31.33 -2.00
CA ARG A 146 -4.71 -32.42 -2.71
C ARG A 146 -3.19 -32.35 -2.61
N GLY A 147 -2.64 -31.27 -2.04
CA GLY A 147 -1.20 -31.07 -1.91
C GLY A 147 -0.75 -29.66 -2.31
N PRO A 148 0.57 -29.42 -2.30
CA PRO A 148 1.11 -28.17 -2.79
C PRO A 148 1.04 -28.12 -4.31
N GLU A 149 0.52 -27.01 -4.85
CA GLU A 149 0.44 -26.73 -6.27
C GLU A 149 1.15 -25.41 -6.59
N VAL A 150 1.54 -25.21 -7.84
CA VAL A 150 2.06 -23.93 -8.32
C VAL A 150 0.99 -23.25 -9.14
N MET A 151 0.49 -22.12 -8.65
CA MET A 151 -0.41 -21.25 -9.40
C MET A 151 0.43 -20.21 -10.14
N ALA A 152 0.51 -20.34 -11.46
CA ALA A 152 1.20 -19.42 -12.35
C ALA A 152 0.18 -18.54 -13.09
N TRP A 153 0.52 -17.28 -13.31
CA TRP A 153 -0.25 -16.38 -14.16
C TRP A 153 0.65 -15.58 -15.08
N ALA A 154 0.24 -15.52 -16.34
CA ALA A 154 0.94 -14.79 -17.40
C ALA A 154 0.01 -13.71 -17.95
N VAL A 155 0.55 -12.51 -18.15
CA VAL A 155 -0.17 -11.39 -18.77
C VAL A 155 0.72 -10.79 -19.86
N PRO A 156 0.23 -10.58 -21.08
CA PRO A 156 1.00 -9.86 -22.10
C PRO A 156 1.39 -8.46 -21.61
N ARG A 157 2.67 -8.08 -21.76
CA ARG A 157 3.19 -6.79 -21.28
C ARG A 157 2.48 -5.61 -21.94
N TRP A 158 2.16 -5.73 -23.23
CA TRP A 158 1.47 -4.68 -23.98
C TRP A 158 0.04 -4.41 -23.45
N GLU A 159 -0.65 -5.44 -22.91
CA GLU A 159 -1.94 -5.28 -22.23
C GLU A 159 -1.78 -4.51 -20.92
N VAL A 160 -0.77 -4.89 -20.11
CA VAL A 160 -0.45 -4.17 -18.87
C VAL A 160 -0.13 -2.70 -19.16
N ASP A 161 0.68 -2.44 -20.19
CA ASP A 161 1.05 -1.09 -20.59
C ASP A 161 -0.16 -0.30 -21.12
N ALA A 162 -1.04 -0.92 -21.91
CA ALA A 162 -2.27 -0.30 -22.37
C ALA A 162 -3.16 0.10 -21.18
N TYR A 163 -3.29 -0.78 -20.19
CA TYR A 163 -4.08 -0.52 -18.99
C TYR A 163 -3.48 0.58 -18.11
N ILE A 164 -2.16 0.58 -17.94
CA ILE A 164 -1.45 1.64 -17.21
C ILE A 164 -1.63 2.98 -17.93
N ARG A 165 -1.59 3.02 -19.27
CA ARG A 165 -1.86 4.24 -20.04
C ARG A 165 -3.29 4.74 -19.81
N LEU A 166 -4.27 3.85 -19.84
CA LEU A 166 -5.68 4.17 -19.66
C LEU A 166 -5.96 4.75 -18.27
N VAL A 167 -5.46 4.10 -17.22
CA VAL A 167 -5.53 4.59 -15.84
C VAL A 167 -4.72 5.89 -15.66
N GLY A 168 -3.68 6.08 -16.48
CA GLY A 168 -2.88 7.30 -16.55
C GLY A 168 -3.66 8.53 -17.01
N LEU A 169 -4.73 8.37 -17.81
CA LEU A 169 -5.56 9.49 -18.28
C LEU A 169 -6.18 10.27 -17.13
N VAL A 170 -6.56 9.59 -16.05
CA VAL A 170 -7.12 10.21 -14.84
C VAL A 170 -6.05 10.60 -13.81
N GLY A 171 -4.77 10.65 -14.23
CA GLY A 171 -3.65 11.06 -13.39
C GLY A 171 -3.18 10.01 -12.37
N VAL A 172 -3.54 8.75 -12.55
CA VAL A 172 -3.13 7.65 -11.65
C VAL A 172 -1.94 6.90 -12.24
N ARG A 173 -0.89 6.69 -11.44
CA ARG A 173 0.22 5.78 -11.77
C ARG A 173 0.17 4.57 -10.83
N PRO A 174 -0.36 3.43 -11.28
CA PRO A 174 -0.42 2.23 -10.46
C PRO A 174 0.97 1.82 -9.97
N SER A 175 1.04 1.40 -8.71
CA SER A 175 2.27 0.85 -8.08
C SER A 175 2.31 -0.68 -8.14
N ALA A 176 1.16 -1.31 -8.37
CA ALA A 176 1.03 -2.73 -8.60
C ALA A 176 -0.26 -3.01 -9.36
N SER A 177 -0.26 -4.07 -10.16
CA SER A 177 -1.42 -4.63 -10.81
C SER A 177 -1.75 -6.00 -10.20
N TYR A 178 -3.00 -6.43 -10.30
CA TYR A 178 -3.40 -7.79 -9.93
C TYR A 178 -4.39 -8.35 -10.95
N ALA A 179 -4.34 -9.65 -11.20
CA ALA A 179 -5.35 -10.29 -12.04
C ALA A 179 -6.71 -10.28 -11.31
N LYS A 180 -7.75 -9.72 -11.94
CA LYS A 180 -9.09 -9.61 -11.34
C LYS A 180 -9.65 -10.97 -10.92
N ALA A 181 -9.37 -12.03 -11.70
CA ALA A 181 -9.70 -13.41 -11.37
C ALA A 181 -9.19 -13.84 -9.99
N LEU A 182 -7.97 -13.43 -9.61
CA LEU A 182 -7.36 -13.78 -8.33
C LEU A 182 -7.95 -13.00 -7.15
N ALA A 183 -8.49 -11.80 -7.39
CA ALA A 183 -9.11 -11.00 -6.34
C ALA A 183 -10.50 -11.51 -5.96
N LEU A 184 -11.22 -12.15 -6.89
CA LEU A 184 -12.54 -12.73 -6.62
C LEU A 184 -12.48 -14.13 -6.00
N SER A 185 -11.36 -14.83 -6.11
CA SER A 185 -11.19 -16.19 -5.60
C SER A 185 -10.76 -16.26 -4.12
N ALA A 186 -10.52 -15.11 -3.48
CA ALA A 186 -9.99 -15.00 -2.12
C ALA A 186 -11.10 -14.60 -1.13
#